data_AF-A0A9E2MJY3-F1
#
_entry.id   AF-A0A9E2MJY3-F1
#
_cell.length_a   1.000
_cell.length_b   1.000
_cell.length_c   1.000
_cell.angle_alpha   90.00
_cell.angle_beta   90.00
_cell.angle_gamma   90.00
#
_symmetry.space_group_name_H-M   'P 1'
#
loop_
_entity.id
_entity.type
_entity.pdbx_description
1 polymer ?
#
loop_
_entity_poly.entity_id
_entity_poly.type
_entity_poly.pdbx_seq_one_letter_code
_entity_poly.pdbx_strand_id
1 'polypeptide(L)'
;MKTVIAGALGECVHVAGVSNFLRLAEQAGWQTIFLGPAVSVQEFLDDVRPLANADFHIWRQTRTGLLSYPVDSDTARAHLSASEYLQMALRPHVVHVVGYTEADHAATAADVIEILQTSTPGYQERNRTA
;
A
#
# COMPACT_ATOMS: atom_id res chain seq x y z
N MET A 1 -14.96 -12.64 -15.04
CA MET A 1 -13.80 -13.31 -14.40
C MET A 1 -13.05 -12.26 -13.60
N LYS A 2 -12.66 -12.51 -12.35
CA LYS A 2 -11.99 -11.50 -11.50
C LYS A 2 -10.47 -11.56 -11.74
N THR A 3 -9.86 -10.45 -12.12
CA THR A 3 -8.44 -10.36 -12.46
C THR A 3 -7.75 -9.36 -11.53
N VAL A 4 -6.57 -9.74 -11.02
CA VAL A 4 -5.66 -8.85 -10.29
C VAL A 4 -4.43 -8.61 -11.16
N ILE A 5 -4.11 -7.36 -11.44
CA ILE A 5 -2.80 -6.96 -11.96
C ILE A 5 -2.01 -6.35 -10.81
N ALA A 6 -0.74 -6.75 -10.64
CA ALA A 6 0.15 -6.11 -9.70
C ALA A 6 1.59 -6.04 -10.21
N GLY A 7 2.34 -5.07 -9.70
CA GLY A 7 3.74 -4.79 -10.05
C GLY A 7 4.29 -3.73 -9.11
N ALA A 8 5.60 -3.61 -9.03
CA ALA A 8 6.23 -2.54 -8.25
C ALA A 8 6.49 -1.34 -9.14
N LEU A 9 6.06 -0.14 -8.71
CA LEU A 9 6.09 1.07 -9.53
C LEU A 9 7.42 1.85 -9.39
N GLY A 10 7.86 2.48 -10.47
CA GLY A 10 8.99 3.41 -10.49
C GLY A 10 10.32 2.73 -10.18
N GLU A 11 11.10 3.26 -9.25
CA GLU A 11 12.40 2.67 -8.86
C GLU A 11 12.26 1.46 -7.90
N CYS A 12 11.03 1.02 -7.60
CA CYS A 12 10.81 -0.02 -6.61
C CYS A 12 11.12 -1.42 -7.16
N VAL A 13 12.12 -2.09 -6.58
CA VAL A 13 12.50 -3.48 -6.92
C VAL A 13 11.88 -4.54 -5.98
N HIS A 14 11.15 -4.10 -4.95
CA HIS A 14 10.58 -5.00 -3.94
C HIS A 14 9.30 -5.66 -4.45
N VAL A 15 9.34 -6.98 -4.67
CA VAL A 15 8.22 -7.74 -5.27
C VAL A 15 7.68 -8.87 -4.42
N ALA A 16 8.39 -9.29 -3.36
CA ALA A 16 8.00 -10.45 -2.56
C ALA A 16 6.58 -10.37 -1.98
N GLY A 17 6.18 -9.20 -1.48
CA GLY A 17 4.82 -8.96 -1.00
C GLY A 17 3.77 -9.05 -2.11
N VAL A 18 4.08 -8.50 -3.29
CA VAL A 18 3.21 -8.57 -4.47
C VAL A 18 3.04 -10.03 -4.91
N SER A 19 4.13 -10.78 -5.05
CA SER A 19 4.10 -12.20 -5.43
C SER A 19 3.29 -13.03 -4.42
N ASN A 20 3.45 -12.78 -3.12
CA ASN A 20 2.69 -13.51 -2.11
C ASN A 20 1.18 -13.19 -2.17
N PHE A 21 0.83 -11.92 -2.38
CA PHE A 21 -0.57 -11.50 -2.56
C PHE A 21 -1.21 -12.15 -3.79
N LEU A 22 -0.51 -12.14 -4.93
CA LEU A 22 -1.02 -12.76 -6.16
C LEU A 22 -1.24 -14.26 -5.96
N ARG A 23 -0.30 -14.96 -5.29
CA ARG A 23 -0.47 -16.37 -4.94
C ARG A 23 -1.73 -16.63 -4.09
N LEU A 24 -2.03 -15.77 -3.13
CA LEU A 24 -3.27 -15.88 -2.32
C LEU A 24 -4.52 -15.61 -3.17
N ALA A 25 -4.45 -14.66 -4.11
CA ALA A 25 -5.55 -14.36 -5.01
C ALA A 25 -5.83 -15.53 -5.98
N GLU A 26 -4.79 -16.18 -6.51
CA GLU A 26 -4.92 -17.41 -7.31
C GLU A 26 -5.61 -18.53 -6.52
N GLN A 27 -5.20 -18.73 -5.26
CA GLN A 27 -5.84 -19.71 -4.35
C GLN A 27 -7.33 -19.39 -4.10
N ALA A 28 -7.71 -18.11 -4.13
CA ALA A 28 -9.09 -17.67 -4.05
C ALA A 28 -9.85 -17.74 -5.40
N GLY A 29 -9.23 -18.27 -6.46
CA GLY A 29 -9.82 -18.45 -7.79
C GLY A 29 -9.76 -17.23 -8.70
N TRP A 30 -8.91 -16.24 -8.38
CA TRP A 30 -8.72 -15.06 -9.22
C TRP A 30 -7.62 -15.32 -10.26
N GLN A 31 -7.75 -14.68 -11.43
CA GLN A 31 -6.64 -14.64 -12.38
C GLN A 31 -5.66 -13.54 -11.95
N THR A 32 -4.37 -13.82 -12.03
CA THR A 32 -3.34 -12.86 -11.62
C THR A 32 -2.35 -12.58 -12.73
N ILE A 33 -1.97 -11.32 -12.87
CA ILE A 33 -0.97 -10.83 -13.82
C ILE A 33 0.08 -10.07 -13.01
N PHE A 34 1.33 -10.52 -13.09
CA PHE A 34 2.46 -9.87 -12.45
C PHE A 34 3.29 -9.11 -13.48
N LEU A 35 3.34 -7.78 -13.36
CA LEU A 35 4.07 -6.91 -14.28
C LEU A 35 5.58 -6.81 -13.97
N GLY A 36 6.02 -7.29 -12.80
CA GLY A 36 7.41 -7.28 -12.40
C GLY A 36 7.82 -6.10 -11.50
N PRO A 37 9.13 -5.96 -11.23
CA PRO A 37 9.71 -4.82 -10.54
C PRO A 37 9.84 -3.61 -11.46
N ALA A 38 9.95 -2.43 -10.86
CA ALA A 38 10.33 -1.18 -11.50
C ALA A 38 9.52 -0.79 -12.76
N VAL A 39 8.22 -1.07 -12.76
CA VAL A 39 7.31 -0.75 -13.86
C VAL A 39 7.03 0.75 -13.85
N SER A 40 7.17 1.42 -14.99
CA SER A 40 6.82 2.84 -15.06
C SER A 40 5.31 3.03 -14.82
N VAL A 41 4.92 4.16 -14.24
CA VAL A 41 3.50 4.46 -14.02
C VAL A 41 2.72 4.43 -15.33
N GLN A 42 3.34 4.88 -16.43
CA GLN A 42 2.70 4.91 -17.74
C GLN A 42 2.45 3.50 -18.28
N GLU A 43 3.47 2.63 -18.29
CA GLU A 43 3.32 1.22 -18.71
C GLU A 43 2.28 0.50 -17.86
N PHE A 44 2.31 0.69 -16.54
CA PHE A 44 1.33 0.07 -15.65
C PHE A 44 -0.10 0.49 -16.01
N LEU A 45 -0.31 1.78 -16.30
CA LEU A 45 -1.62 2.27 -16.71
C LEU A 45 -2.01 1.76 -18.12
N ASP A 46 -1.06 1.61 -19.03
CA ASP A 46 -1.29 1.07 -20.37
C ASP A 46 -1.68 -0.42 -20.33
N ASP A 47 -1.14 -1.20 -19.41
CA ASP A 47 -1.52 -2.60 -19.20
C ASP A 47 -2.89 -2.76 -18.52
N VAL A 48 -3.24 -1.82 -17.62
CA VAL A 48 -4.51 -1.87 -16.87
C VAL A 48 -5.68 -1.32 -17.69
N ARG A 49 -5.45 -0.30 -18.53
CA ARG A 49 -6.49 0.39 -19.32
C ARG A 49 -7.36 -0.56 -20.17
N PRO A 50 -6.81 -1.55 -20.91
CA PRO A 50 -7.60 -2.48 -21.71
C PRO A 50 -8.54 -3.37 -20.88
N LEU A 51 -8.28 -3.54 -19.57
CA LEU A 51 -9.16 -4.30 -18.68
C LEU A 51 -10.37 -3.49 -18.22
N ALA A 52 -10.39 -2.17 -18.47
CA ALA A 52 -11.49 -1.31 -18.06
C ALA A 52 -12.79 -1.69 -18.79
N ASN A 53 -13.77 -2.15 -18.02
CA ASN A 53 -15.15 -2.36 -18.44
C ASN A 53 -16.08 -1.81 -17.35
N ALA A 54 -17.40 -1.93 -17.53
CA ALA A 54 -18.39 -1.42 -16.57
C ALA A 54 -18.22 -1.99 -15.14
N ASP A 55 -17.58 -3.15 -15.01
CA ASP A 55 -17.37 -3.87 -13.75
C ASP A 55 -15.91 -3.80 -13.24
N PHE A 56 -15.04 -3.00 -13.88
CA PHE A 56 -13.62 -2.91 -13.53
C PHE A 56 -13.33 -1.66 -12.69
N HIS A 57 -13.11 -1.86 -11.39
CA HIS A 57 -12.78 -0.79 -10.46
C HIS A 57 -11.27 -0.70 -10.21
N ILE A 58 -10.68 0.47 -10.46
CA ILE A 58 -9.28 0.75 -10.15
C ILE A 58 -9.18 1.18 -8.69
N TRP A 59 -8.67 0.29 -7.85
CA TRP A 59 -8.29 0.60 -6.47
C TRP A 59 -6.84 1.08 -6.43
N ARG A 60 -6.56 2.09 -5.61
CA ARG A 60 -5.25 2.74 -5.51
C ARG A 60 -4.81 2.61 -4.07
N GLN A 61 -3.63 2.06 -3.86
CA GLN A 61 -3.03 1.92 -2.55
C GLN A 61 -1.77 2.77 -2.48
N THR A 62 -1.61 3.52 -1.39
CA THR A 62 -0.35 4.17 -1.04
C THR A 62 0.29 3.45 0.14
N ARG A 63 1.62 3.54 0.26
CA ARG A 63 2.40 2.98 1.36
C ARG A 63 3.63 3.85 1.63
N THR A 64 4.02 3.99 2.89
CA THR A 64 5.31 4.58 3.27
C THR A 64 6.49 3.73 2.78
N GLY A 65 7.55 4.37 2.28
CA GLY A 65 8.72 3.67 1.76
C GLY A 65 9.52 2.97 2.86
N LEU A 66 9.95 1.73 2.59
CA LEU A 66 10.70 0.88 3.53
C LEU A 66 11.95 1.56 4.11
N LEU A 67 12.74 2.23 3.27
CA LEU A 67 14.02 2.83 3.66
C LEU A 67 13.91 4.19 4.37
N SER A 68 12.69 4.65 4.65
CA SER A 68 12.49 5.99 5.21
C SER A 68 12.31 6.02 6.73
N TYR A 69 12.17 4.86 7.39
CA TYR A 69 11.92 4.82 8.82
C TYR A 69 13.21 5.01 9.65
N PRO A 70 13.23 5.97 10.58
CA PRO A 70 14.27 6.05 11.59
C PRO A 70 14.12 4.94 12.63
N VAL A 71 15.22 4.56 13.28
CA VAL A 71 15.25 3.55 14.35
C VAL A 71 14.67 4.10 15.67
N ASP A 72 14.85 5.40 15.91
CA ASP A 72 14.27 6.07 17.08
C ASP A 72 12.74 6.07 17.02
N SER A 73 12.09 5.52 18.06
CA SER A 73 10.65 5.26 18.06
C SER A 73 9.81 6.54 17.96
N ASP A 74 10.21 7.61 18.66
CA ASP A 74 9.47 8.87 18.63
C ASP A 74 9.53 9.50 17.24
N THR A 75 10.72 9.52 16.64
CA THR A 75 10.90 9.98 15.27
C THR A 75 10.15 9.09 14.27
N ALA A 76 10.14 7.77 14.48
CA ALA A 76 9.45 6.83 13.60
C ALA A 76 7.93 7.01 13.65
N ARG A 77 7.36 7.28 14.82
CA ARG A 77 5.94 7.60 15.00
C ARG A 77 5.58 8.92 14.31
N ALA A 78 6.41 9.94 14.46
CA ALA A 78 6.20 11.21 13.76
C ALA A 78 6.26 11.03 12.24
N HIS A 79 7.21 10.22 11.75
CA HIS A 79 7.35 9.88 10.33
C HIS A 79 6.16 9.10 9.79
N LEU A 80 5.64 8.12 10.57
CA LEU A 80 4.40 7.41 10.26
C LEU A 80 3.26 8.41 10.04
N SER A 81 2.96 9.27 11.02
CA SER A 81 1.87 10.24 10.91
C SER A 81 2.04 11.21 9.74
N ALA A 82 3.25 11.76 9.54
CA ALA A 82 3.52 12.67 8.42
C ALA A 82 3.35 11.99 7.06
N SER A 83 3.85 10.76 6.94
CA SER A 83 3.74 9.99 5.70
C SER A 83 2.29 9.59 5.40
N GLU A 84 1.49 9.19 6.40
CA GLU A 84 0.07 8.91 6.24
C GLU A 84 -0.73 10.14 5.83
N TYR A 85 -0.42 11.31 6.41
CA TYR A 85 -1.05 12.56 6.00
C TYR A 85 -0.81 12.85 4.51
N LEU A 86 0.43 12.71 4.04
CA LEU A 86 0.76 12.87 2.63
C LEU A 86 0.05 11.82 1.75
N GLN A 87 0.02 10.58 2.19
CA GLN A 87 -0.70 9.49 1.51
C GLN A 87 -2.19 9.84 1.35
N MET A 88 -2.84 10.33 2.40
CA MET A 88 -4.25 10.73 2.38
C MET A 88 -4.54 11.90 1.43
N ALA A 89 -3.58 12.82 1.26
CA ALA A 89 -3.69 13.93 0.32
C ALA A 89 -3.82 13.45 -1.15
N LEU A 90 -3.26 12.29 -1.48
CA LEU A 90 -3.38 11.66 -2.81
C LEU A 90 -4.76 11.05 -3.09
N ARG A 91 -5.67 11.09 -2.11
CA ARG A 91 -7.00 10.45 -2.16
C ARG A 91 -6.94 8.97 -2.62
N PRO A 92 -6.10 8.12 -2.00
CA PRO A 92 -6.05 6.70 -2.33
C PRO A 92 -7.34 6.02 -1.89
N HIS A 93 -7.60 4.84 -2.44
CA HIS A 93 -8.70 4.01 -2.00
C HIS A 93 -8.31 3.16 -0.78
N VAL A 94 -7.03 2.82 -0.65
CA VAL A 94 -6.47 2.05 0.47
C VAL A 94 -5.21 2.77 0.97
N VAL A 95 -5.09 2.97 2.29
CA VAL A 95 -3.85 3.40 2.93
C VAL A 95 -3.21 2.17 3.56
N HIS A 96 -2.02 1.80 3.10
CA HIS A 96 -1.25 0.74 3.72
C HIS A 96 -0.41 1.34 4.85
N VAL A 97 -0.81 1.02 6.08
CA VAL A 97 -0.10 1.44 7.28
C VAL A 97 1.14 0.58 7.48
N VAL A 98 2.29 1.21 7.69
CA VAL A 98 3.58 0.56 7.98
C VAL A 98 3.89 0.75 9.46
N GLY A 99 4.47 -0.24 10.13
CA GLY A 99 4.78 -0.08 11.54
C GLY A 99 5.91 0.90 11.79
N TYR A 100 5.80 1.72 12.85
CA TYR A 100 6.92 2.55 13.30
C TYR A 100 8.14 1.70 13.73
N THR A 101 7.93 0.40 13.97
CA THR A 101 8.97 -0.57 14.31
C THR A 101 9.75 -1.07 13.09
N GLU A 102 9.38 -0.69 11.86
CA GLU A 102 9.92 -1.26 10.60
C GLU A 102 11.45 -1.30 10.55
N ALA A 103 12.12 -0.28 11.09
CA ALA A 103 13.58 -0.16 11.09
C ALA A 103 14.27 -0.86 12.27
N ASP A 104 13.51 -1.39 13.23
CA ASP A 104 14.00 -1.96 14.49
C ASP A 104 13.65 -3.45 14.62
N HIS A 105 12.35 -3.79 14.58
CA HIS A 105 11.88 -5.16 14.76
C HIS A 105 10.54 -5.45 14.06
N ALA A 106 10.27 -6.75 13.88
CA ALA A 106 9.00 -7.22 13.34
C ALA A 106 7.84 -6.86 14.27
N ALA A 107 6.84 -6.16 13.73
CA ALA A 107 5.71 -5.68 14.52
C ALA A 107 4.99 -6.82 15.27
N THR A 108 4.78 -6.60 16.56
CA THR A 108 3.96 -7.48 17.40
C THR A 108 2.48 -7.07 17.34
N ALA A 109 1.60 -7.87 17.93
CA ALA A 109 0.19 -7.51 18.03
C ALA A 109 -0.03 -6.20 18.80
N ALA A 110 0.80 -5.91 19.81
CA ALA A 110 0.71 -4.68 20.59
C ALA A 110 1.07 -3.46 19.72
N ASP A 111 2.15 -3.55 18.95
CA ASP A 111 2.56 -2.48 18.03
C ASP A 111 1.46 -2.19 17.02
N VAL A 112 0.85 -3.24 16.44
CA VAL A 112 -0.25 -3.08 15.47
C VAL A 112 -1.44 -2.33 16.08
N ILE A 113 -1.84 -2.65 17.31
CA ILE A 113 -2.95 -1.97 17.98
C ILE A 113 -2.62 -0.48 18.16
N GLU A 114 -1.41 -0.18 18.61
CA GLU A 114 -0.95 1.18 18.86
C GLU A 114 -0.84 2.02 17.58
N ILE A 115 -0.29 1.41 16.52
CA ILE A 115 -0.25 1.98 15.18
C ILE A 115 -1.68 2.36 14.73
N LEU A 116 -2.64 1.44 14.82
CA LEU A 116 -4.02 1.69 14.40
C LEU A 116 -4.70 2.79 15.22
N GLN A 117 -4.44 2.86 16.53
CA GLN A 117 -4.96 3.94 17.38
C GLN A 117 -4.44 5.32 16.93
N THR A 118 -3.20 5.37 16.42
CA THR A 118 -2.56 6.60 15.95
C THR A 118 -3.06 7.01 14.55
N SER A 119 -3.19 6.05 13.63
CA SER A 119 -3.55 6.29 12.22
C SER A 119 -5.04 6.56 11.99
N THR A 120 -5.92 5.91 12.76
CA THR A 120 -7.37 5.92 12.52
C THR A 120 -8.04 7.30 12.63
N PRO A 121 -7.73 8.14 13.65
CA PRO A 121 -8.37 9.45 13.80
C PRO A 121 -8.17 10.35 12.57
N GLY A 122 -6.95 10.42 12.04
CA GLY A 122 -6.64 11.23 10.85
C GLY A 122 -7.39 10.77 9.59
N TYR A 123 -7.51 9.44 9.41
CA TYR A 123 -8.28 8.86 8.32
C TYR A 123 -9.79 9.16 8.42
N GLN A 124 -10.36 9.05 9.62
CA GLN A 124 -11.77 9.32 9.87
C GLN A 124 -12.14 10.79 9.65
N GLU A 125 -11.29 11.72 10.08
CA GLU A 125 -11.51 13.15 9.92
C GLU A 125 -11.58 13.58 8.45
N ARG A 126 -10.67 13.07 7.63
CA ARG A 126 -10.68 13.28 6.17
C ARG A 126 -11.97 12.76 5.51
N ASN A 127 -12.45 11.59 5.93
CA ASN A 127 -13.63 10.99 5.31
C ASN A 127 -14.96 11.56 5.83
N ARG A 128 -14.94 12.41 6.87
CA ARG A 128 -16.09 13.21 7.28
C ARG A 128 -16.29 14.49 6.46
N THR A 129 -15.24 14.96 5.79
CA THR A 129 -15.22 16.24 5.06
C THR A 129 -15.22 16.09 3.54
N ALA A 130 -15.29 14.85 3.03
CA ALA A 130 -15.31 14.51 1.60
C ALA A 130 -16.68 14.00 1.16
#